data_AF-A0A1H9DFP0-F1
#
_entry.id   AF-A0A1H9DFP0-F1
#
_cell.length_a   1.000
_cell.length_b   1.000
_cell.length_c   1.000
_cell.angle_alpha   90.00
_cell.angle_beta   90.00
_cell.angle_gamma   90.00
#
_symmetry.space_group_name_H-M   'P 1'
#
loop_
_entity.id
_entity.type
_entity.pdbx_description
1 polymer ?
#
loop_
_entity_poly.entity_id
_entity_poly.type
_entity_poly.pdbx_seq_one_letter_code
_entity_poly.pdbx_strand_id
1 'polypeptide(L)'
;MYVIRLNGLFAIEYPRGISPTVYIGEGNFEQRITQHKNWLMDLAELQGEYEFLIGYCFPRAKNASKVYSEFEAMLIHEFRDIYGAAPLRNRQMEFQKSNHEFQPTREIRSAIMIGKGVRFHWAVKPMKSSSKYDVYQLTKEQTTF
;
A
#
# COMPACT_ATOMS: atom_id res chain seq x y z
N MET A 1 -11.70 2.13 4.16
CA MET A 1 -10.38 1.94 3.50
C MET A 1 -10.11 0.47 3.31
N TYR A 2 -9.33 0.14 2.29
CA TYR A 2 -8.77 -1.19 2.13
C TYR A 2 -7.29 -1.12 1.76
N VAL A 3 -6.55 -2.15 2.15
CA VAL A 3 -5.14 -2.35 1.86
C VAL A 3 -5.01 -3.70 1.14
N ILE A 4 -4.43 -3.67 -0.06
CA ILE A 4 -4.18 -4.88 -0.84
C ILE A 4 -2.75 -5.34 -0.58
N ARG A 5 -2.63 -6.62 -0.20
CA ARG A 5 -1.37 -7.23 0.20
C ARG A 5 -1.13 -8.52 -0.56
N LEU A 6 0.13 -8.78 -0.82
CA LEU A 6 0.64 -10.05 -1.31
C LEU A 6 0.50 -11.14 -0.23
N ASN A 7 0.00 -12.32 -0.62
CA ASN A 7 -0.07 -13.52 0.22
C ASN A 7 0.69 -14.66 -0.45
N GLY A 8 2.01 -14.68 -0.28
CA GLY A 8 2.82 -15.65 -0.99
C GLY A 8 4.27 -15.67 -0.54
N LEU A 9 5.11 -16.25 -1.39
CA LEU A 9 6.52 -16.47 -1.10
C LEU A 9 7.38 -15.22 -1.34
N PHE A 10 6.83 -14.17 -1.93
CA PHE A 10 7.54 -12.92 -2.13
C PHE A 10 6.81 -11.70 -1.58
N ALA A 11 7.59 -10.66 -1.31
CA ALA A 11 7.14 -9.31 -1.01
C ALA A 11 7.89 -8.31 -1.90
N ILE A 12 7.51 -7.04 -1.84
CA ILE A 12 8.18 -5.98 -2.59
C ILE A 12 9.30 -5.37 -1.76
N GLU A 13 10.47 -5.18 -2.38
CA GLU A 13 11.59 -4.44 -1.82
C GLU A 13 11.39 -2.93 -2.05
N TYR A 14 11.08 -2.22 -0.98
CA TYR A 14 11.01 -0.75 -0.94
C TYR A 14 12.34 -0.16 -0.45
N PRO A 15 12.60 1.15 -0.66
CA PRO A 15 13.88 1.78 -0.34
C PRO A 15 14.39 1.57 1.11
N ARG A 16 13.51 1.50 2.10
CA ARG A 16 13.86 1.31 3.52
C ARG A 16 13.51 -0.06 4.09
N GLY A 17 12.94 -0.97 3.29
CA GLY A 17 12.57 -2.29 3.80
C GLY A 17 11.64 -3.07 2.88
N ILE A 18 11.21 -4.24 3.35
CA ILE A 18 10.37 -5.15 2.60
C ILE A 18 8.92 -5.00 3.07
N SER A 19 7.96 -4.99 2.14
CA SER A 19 6.53 -4.99 2.48
C SER A 19 5.67 -5.74 1.46
N PRO A 20 4.65 -6.49 1.91
CA PRO A 20 3.67 -7.12 1.02
C PRO A 20 2.60 -6.15 0.54
N THR A 21 2.50 -4.95 1.12
CA THR A 21 1.45 -3.99 0.77
C THR A 21 1.72 -3.38 -0.58
N VAL A 22 0.80 -3.55 -1.54
CA VAL A 22 0.97 -3.07 -2.91
C VAL A 22 0.02 -1.93 -3.29
N TYR A 23 -1.07 -1.76 -2.54
CA TYR A 23 -2.03 -0.70 -2.79
C TYR A 23 -2.81 -0.35 -1.51
N ILE A 24 -3.10 0.94 -1.33
CA ILE A 24 -4.01 1.49 -0.33
C ILE A 24 -5.06 2.32 -1.07
N GLY A 25 -6.34 2.16 -0.72
CA GLY A 25 -7.42 2.88 -1.40
C GLY A 25 -8.68 3.07 -0.56
N GLU A 26 -9.43 4.14 -0.83
CA GLU A 26 -10.78 4.35 -0.31
C GLU A 26 -11.91 3.85 -1.25
N GLY A 27 -13.13 3.82 -0.73
CA GLY A 27 -14.34 3.53 -1.51
C GLY A 27 -14.88 2.11 -1.40
N ASN A 28 -15.87 1.81 -2.25
CA ASN A 28 -16.52 0.50 -2.29
C ASN A 28 -15.60 -0.53 -2.99
N PHE A 29 -15.01 -1.42 -2.20
CA PHE A 29 -14.10 -2.44 -2.69
C PHE A 29 -14.76 -3.42 -3.65
N GLU A 30 -16.01 -3.84 -3.41
CA GLU A 30 -16.73 -4.80 -4.26
C GLU A 30 -16.87 -4.29 -5.70
N GLN A 31 -17.12 -2.99 -5.86
CA GLN A 31 -17.21 -2.37 -7.18
C GLN A 31 -15.83 -2.20 -7.83
N ARG A 32 -14.78 -2.00 -7.03
CA ARG A 32 -13.41 -1.75 -7.52
C ARG A 32 -12.59 -3.03 -7.74
N ILE A 33 -13.00 -4.17 -7.19
CA ILE A 33 -12.22 -5.41 -7.24
C ILE A 33 -11.94 -5.85 -8.68
N THR A 34 -12.87 -5.66 -9.61
CA THR A 34 -12.68 -6.00 -11.02
C THR A 34 -11.55 -5.21 -11.66
N GLN A 35 -11.43 -3.91 -11.33
CA GLN A 35 -10.32 -3.09 -11.80
C GLN A 35 -9.00 -3.51 -11.13
N HIS A 36 -9.06 -3.91 -9.86
CA HIS A 36 -7.89 -4.43 -9.17
C HIS A 36 -7.39 -5.75 -9.77
N LYS A 37 -8.30 -6.68 -10.07
CA LYS A 37 -7.99 -7.97 -10.69
C LYS A 37 -7.11 -7.81 -11.92
N ASN A 38 -7.41 -6.84 -12.80
CA ASN A 38 -6.62 -6.64 -14.03
C ASN A 38 -5.12 -6.48 -13.76
N TRP A 39 -4.73 -5.62 -12.81
CA TRP A 39 -3.29 -5.44 -12.51
C TRP A 39 -2.75 -6.43 -11.49
N LEU A 40 -3.62 -7.08 -10.71
CA LEU A 40 -3.23 -8.18 -9.84
C LEU A 40 -2.83 -9.41 -10.67
N MET A 41 -3.49 -9.64 -11.82
CA MET A 41 -3.10 -10.70 -12.75
C MET A 41 -1.69 -10.48 -13.31
N ASP A 42 -1.29 -9.23 -13.61
CA ASP A 42 0.10 -8.92 -14.00
C ASP A 42 1.13 -9.33 -12.94
N LEU A 43 0.73 -9.41 -11.67
CA LEU A 43 1.59 -9.87 -10.57
C LEU A 43 1.49 -11.39 -10.38
N ALA A 44 0.31 -11.97 -10.58
CA ALA A 44 0.10 -13.41 -10.50
C ALA A 44 0.86 -14.17 -11.59
N GLU A 45 1.02 -13.60 -12.79
CA GLU A 45 1.86 -14.18 -13.85
C GLU A 45 3.32 -14.40 -13.42
N LEU A 46 3.82 -13.66 -12.42
CA LEU A 46 5.17 -13.84 -11.88
C LEU A 46 5.30 -15.10 -11.01
N GLN A 47 4.20 -15.61 -10.46
CA GLN A 47 4.20 -16.75 -9.55
C GLN A 47 2.85 -17.48 -9.61
N GLY A 48 2.78 -18.53 -10.43
CA GLY A 48 1.75 -19.60 -10.44
C GLY A 48 0.42 -19.33 -9.72
N GLU A 49 0.06 -20.20 -8.75
CA GLU A 49 -1.09 -19.93 -7.88
C GLU A 49 -0.76 -18.79 -6.92
N TYR A 50 -1.59 -17.76 -6.94
CA TYR A 50 -1.34 -16.53 -6.21
C TYR A 50 -2.56 -16.09 -5.41
N GLU A 51 -2.36 -15.83 -4.12
CA GLU A 51 -3.36 -15.30 -3.22
C GLU A 51 -3.06 -13.84 -2.84
N PHE A 52 -4.10 -13.03 -2.68
CA PHE A 52 -3.99 -11.67 -2.16
C PHE A 52 -4.81 -11.53 -0.89
N LEU A 53 -4.28 -10.82 0.10
CA LEU A 53 -5.00 -10.44 1.29
C LEU A 53 -5.56 -9.03 1.14
N ILE A 54 -6.81 -8.85 1.55
CA ILE A 54 -7.48 -7.56 1.61
C ILE A 54 -7.71 -7.22 3.08
N GLY A 55 -6.96 -6.25 3.59
CA GLY A 55 -7.17 -5.70 4.93
C GLY A 55 -8.13 -4.53 4.87
N TYR A 56 -9.20 -4.56 5.68
CA TYR A 56 -10.10 -3.41 5.82
C TYR A 56 -9.75 -2.58 7.05
N CYS A 57 -9.81 -1.27 6.90
CA CYS A 57 -9.64 -0.33 8.01
C CYS A 57 -10.67 0.79 7.90
N PHE A 58 -11.36 1.09 9.01
CA PHE A 58 -12.45 2.06 9.05
C PHE A 58 -12.19 3.09 10.16
N PRO A 59 -11.86 4.35 9.81
CA PRO A 59 -11.78 5.41 10.80
C PRO A 59 -13.18 5.70 11.35
N ARG A 60 -13.28 5.96 12.66
CA ARG A 60 -14.53 6.37 13.31
C ARG A 60 -14.43 7.83 13.70
N ALA A 61 -15.26 8.68 13.10
CA ALA A 61 -15.27 10.12 13.35
C ALA A 61 -16.70 10.70 13.33
N LYS A 62 -16.90 11.80 14.05
CA LYS A 62 -18.11 12.63 13.96
C LYS A 62 -17.90 13.70 12.87
N ASN A 63 -18.91 13.93 12.01
CA ASN A 63 -18.87 14.83 10.84
C ASN A 63 -17.85 14.43 9.76
N ALA A 64 -18.21 13.39 9.00
CA ALA A 64 -17.27 12.51 8.29
C ALA A 64 -17.01 12.81 6.79
N SER A 65 -17.37 13.98 6.26
CA SER A 65 -17.39 14.18 4.79
C SER A 65 -16.01 14.06 4.10
N LYS A 66 -14.91 14.22 4.84
CA LYS A 66 -13.53 14.08 4.33
C LYS A 66 -12.66 13.08 5.09
N VAL A 67 -13.23 12.40 6.09
CA VAL A 67 -12.44 11.59 7.02
C VAL A 67 -11.77 10.41 6.32
N TYR A 68 -12.43 9.81 5.32
CA TYR A 68 -11.86 8.67 4.59
C TYR A 68 -10.69 9.06 3.69
N SER A 69 -10.81 10.16 2.93
CA SER A 69 -9.72 10.66 2.09
C SER A 69 -8.53 11.13 2.93
N GLU A 70 -8.78 11.84 4.04
CA GLU A 70 -7.70 12.27 4.93
C GLU A 70 -6.99 11.06 5.59
N PHE A 71 -7.75 10.00 5.90
CA PHE A 71 -7.19 8.76 6.43
C PHE A 71 -6.43 7.95 5.37
N GLU A 72 -6.86 7.97 4.10
CA GLU A 72 -6.13 7.40 2.98
C GLU A 72 -4.76 8.05 2.82
N ALA A 73 -4.76 9.38 2.70
CA ALA A 73 -3.54 10.16 2.56
C ALA A 73 -2.59 9.85 3.73
N MET A 74 -3.08 9.86 4.97
CA MET A 74 -2.29 9.53 6.15
C MET A 74 -1.71 8.10 6.08
N LEU A 75 -2.48 7.08 5.67
CA LEU A 75 -1.96 5.71 5.53
C LEU A 75 -0.85 5.61 4.45
N ILE A 76 -0.99 6.34 3.34
CA ILE A 76 0.03 6.37 2.29
C ILE A 76 1.30 7.09 2.79
N HIS A 77 1.16 8.19 3.53
CA HIS A 77 2.30 8.88 4.16
C HIS A 77 2.99 8.01 5.21
N GLU A 78 2.26 7.39 6.13
CA GLU A 78 2.82 6.46 7.12
C GLU A 78 3.54 5.28 6.45
N PHE A 79 2.98 4.75 5.35
CA PHE A 79 3.65 3.70 4.57
C PHE A 79 4.98 4.21 3.99
N ARG A 80 4.97 5.41 3.39
CA ARG A 80 6.18 6.03 2.86
C ARG A 80 7.19 6.27 3.96
N ASP A 81 6.82 6.81 5.11
CA ASP A 81 7.71 7.07 6.24
C ASP A 81 8.37 5.79 6.76
N ILE A 82 7.69 4.65 6.69
CA ILE A 82 8.26 3.35 7.06
C ILE A 82 9.16 2.79 5.95
N TYR A 83 8.70 2.78 4.70
CA TYR A 83 9.31 1.99 3.61
C TYR A 83 10.08 2.81 2.56
N GLY A 84 10.01 4.13 2.61
CA GLY A 84 10.75 5.09 1.77
C GLY A 84 10.11 5.38 0.41
N ALA A 85 8.96 4.81 0.10
CA ALA A 85 8.15 5.09 -1.10
C ALA A 85 6.68 4.75 -0.84
N ALA A 86 5.77 5.20 -1.71
CA ALA A 86 4.37 4.78 -1.64
C ALA A 86 4.21 3.29 -2.02
N PRO A 87 3.06 2.65 -1.71
CA PRO A 87 2.79 1.30 -2.21
C PRO A 87 2.87 1.24 -3.74
N LEU A 88 3.22 0.07 -4.28
CA LEU A 88 3.68 -0.08 -5.66
C LEU A 88 2.67 0.44 -6.72
N ARG A 89 1.37 0.45 -6.38
CA ARG A 89 0.28 0.88 -7.27
C ARG A 89 -0.34 2.22 -6.90
N ASN A 90 0.08 2.86 -5.81
CA ASN A 90 -0.30 4.23 -5.51
C ASN A 90 0.58 5.16 -6.37
N ARG A 91 -0.02 5.72 -7.44
CA ARG A 91 0.70 6.50 -8.47
C ARG A 91 1.18 7.87 -8.01
N GLN A 92 0.57 8.40 -6.96
CA GLN A 92 0.83 9.74 -6.45
C GLN A 92 0.73 9.74 -4.93
N MET A 93 1.50 10.61 -4.29
CA MET A 93 1.24 10.97 -2.90
C MET A 93 0.01 11.87 -2.88
N GLU A 94 -0.98 11.51 -2.09
CA GLU A 94 -2.11 12.41 -1.87
C GLU A 94 -1.66 13.53 -0.93
N PHE A 95 -1.58 14.74 -1.47
CA PHE A 95 -1.29 15.95 -0.68
C PHE A 95 -2.61 16.51 -0.15
N GLN A 96 -3.10 15.93 0.95
CA GLN A 96 -4.21 16.51 1.68
C GLN A 96 -3.70 17.08 3.00
N LYS A 97 -3.95 18.37 3.26
CA LYS A 97 -3.85 18.91 4.63
C LYS A 97 -4.92 18.21 5.46
N SER A 98 -4.51 17.28 6.30
CA SER A 98 -5.41 16.62 7.25
C SER A 98 -5.80 17.63 8.34
N ASN A 99 -7.09 17.72 8.63
CA ASN A 99 -7.60 18.41 9.81
C ASN A 99 -7.88 17.43 10.96
N HIS A 100 -7.73 16.13 10.71
CA HIS A 100 -7.95 15.07 11.68
C HIS A 100 -6.63 14.50 12.17
N GLU A 101 -6.57 14.24 13.47
CA GLU A 101 -5.55 13.39 14.07
C GLU A 101 -6.16 11.99 14.26
N PHE A 102 -5.51 10.98 13.72
CA PHE A 102 -5.97 9.59 13.82
C PHE A 102 -5.13 8.84 14.85
N GLN A 103 -5.80 8.24 15.82
CA GLN A 103 -5.20 7.46 16.89
C GLN A 103 -6.00 6.17 17.14
N PRO A 104 -5.36 5.09 17.65
CA PRO A 104 -3.94 5.01 18.00
C PRO A 104 -3.04 4.64 16.80
N THR A 105 -1.90 5.35 16.64
CA THR A 105 -0.94 5.14 15.53
C THR A 105 -0.49 3.68 15.38
N ARG A 106 -0.35 2.93 16.49
CA ARG A 106 0.07 1.51 16.45
C ARG A 106 -0.91 0.63 15.68
N GLU A 107 -2.22 0.85 15.88
CA GLU A 107 -3.26 0.07 15.20
C GLU A 107 -3.35 0.46 13.73
N ILE A 108 -3.24 1.75 13.45
CA ILE A 108 -3.18 2.30 12.09
C ILE A 108 -2.03 1.64 11.31
N ARG A 109 -0.82 1.65 11.88
CA ARG A 109 0.36 1.03 11.26
C ARG A 109 0.20 -0.48 11.05
N SER A 110 -0.54 -1.17 11.91
CA SER A 110 -0.75 -2.61 11.75
C SER A 110 -1.46 -2.98 10.45
N ALA A 111 -2.26 -2.07 9.88
CA ALA A 111 -2.94 -2.28 8.60
C ALA A 111 -1.95 -2.35 7.42
N ILE A 112 -0.82 -1.63 7.51
CA ILE A 112 0.16 -1.45 6.42
C ILE A 112 1.47 -2.21 6.63
N MET A 113 1.77 -2.61 7.88
CA MET A 113 2.97 -3.36 8.24
C MET A 113 2.84 -4.87 7.97
N ILE A 114 3.99 -5.56 7.89
CA ILE A 114 4.04 -7.02 7.87
C ILE A 114 3.34 -7.57 9.12
N GLY A 115 2.37 -8.46 8.91
CA GLY A 115 1.66 -9.11 10.02
C GLY A 115 2.57 -10.03 10.83
N LYS A 116 2.23 -10.28 12.08
CA LYS A 116 2.99 -11.21 12.92
C LYS A 116 2.96 -12.62 12.31
N GLY A 117 4.10 -13.32 12.34
CA GLY A 117 4.22 -14.69 11.85
C GLY A 117 4.31 -14.83 10.33
N VAL A 118 4.20 -13.73 9.57
CA VAL A 118 4.35 -13.75 8.11
C VAL A 118 5.83 -13.73 7.74
N ARG A 119 6.23 -14.63 6.84
CA ARG A 119 7.60 -14.70 6.29
C ARG A 119 7.53 -14.79 4.77
N PHE A 120 8.46 -14.10 4.12
CA PHE A 120 8.64 -14.15 2.67
C PHE A 120 9.99 -14.82 2.39
N HIS A 121 10.05 -15.65 1.35
CA HIS A 121 11.31 -16.26 0.90
C HIS A 121 12.10 -15.30 0.02
N TRP A 122 11.40 -14.45 -0.73
CA TRP A 122 12.00 -13.55 -1.70
C TRP A 122 11.48 -12.12 -1.51
N ALA A 123 12.32 -11.15 -1.85
CA ALA A 123 11.90 -9.77 -2.06
C ALA A 123 12.19 -9.42 -3.52
N VAL A 124 11.21 -8.84 -4.21
CA VAL A 124 11.33 -8.46 -5.62
C VAL A 124 11.21 -6.95 -5.77
N LYS A 125 11.93 -6.41 -6.75
CA LYS A 125 11.99 -4.98 -7.03
C LYS A 125 11.70 -4.72 -8.51
N PRO A 126 10.89 -3.71 -8.85
CA PRO A 126 10.70 -3.32 -10.25
C PRO A 126 12.04 -2.95 -10.91
N MET A 127 12.36 -3.59 -12.03
CA MET A 127 13.45 -3.20 -12.91
C MET A 127 13.00 -2.10 -13.87
N LYS A 128 13.94 -1.38 -14.50
CA LYS A 128 13.66 -0.30 -15.47
C LYS A 128 12.72 -0.71 -16.61
N SER A 129 12.73 -1.99 -17.00
CA SER A 129 11.85 -2.55 -18.03
C SER A 129 10.40 -2.79 -17.56
N SER A 130 10.13 -2.71 -16.27
CA SER A 130 8.81 -2.92 -15.70
C SER A 130 7.95 -1.66 -15.83
N SER A 131 6.68 -1.82 -16.23
CA SER A 131 5.67 -0.75 -16.20
C SER A 131 5.41 -0.17 -14.81
N LYS A 132 5.93 -0.83 -13.76
CA LYS A 132 5.81 -0.43 -12.36
C LYS A 132 7.04 0.37 -11.86
N TYR A 133 8.08 0.51 -12.69
CA TYR A 133 9.33 1.20 -12.31
C TYR A 133 9.13 2.69 -12.09
N ASP A 134 8.41 3.37 -12.98
CA ASP A 134 8.23 4.82 -12.89
C ASP A 134 7.49 5.21 -11.61
N VAL A 135 6.41 4.50 -11.28
CA VAL A 135 5.66 4.70 -10.03
C VAL A 135 6.54 4.49 -8.79
N TYR A 136 7.38 3.44 -8.83
CA TYR A 136 8.32 3.15 -7.76
C TYR A 136 9.35 4.26 -7.57
N GLN A 137 9.84 4.88 -8.65
CA GLN A 137 10.79 5.99 -8.57
C GLN A 137 10.12 7.33 -8.19
N LEU A 138 8.93 7.61 -8.72
CA LEU A 138 8.23 8.88 -8.52
C LEU A 138 7.92 9.17 -7.05
N THR A 139 7.59 8.13 -6.27
CA THR A 139 7.17 8.28 -4.87
C THR A 139 8.31 8.03 -3.87
N LYS A 140 9.49 7.66 -4.38
CA LYS A 140 10.68 7.43 -3.57
C LYS A 140 11.14 8.73 -2.90
N GLU A 141 11.46 8.66 -1.61
CA GLU A 141 12.13 9.77 -0.94
C GLU A 141 13.46 10.10 -1.61
N GLN A 142 13.71 11.39 -1.84
CA GLN A 142 14.99 11.84 -2.35
C GLN A 142 16.04 11.62 -1.26
N THR A 143 16.97 10.69 -1.49
CA THR A 143 18.14 10.53 -0.63
C THR A 143 19.00 11.78 -0.79
N THR A 144 19.00 12.67 0.19
CA THR A 144 19.98 13.74 0.30
C THR A 144 21.27 13.09 0.80
N PHE A 145 22.33 13.16 0.00
CA PHE A 145 23.68 12.73 0.37
C PHE A 145 24.42 13.84 1.12
#